data_AF-A0A7X9I7V2-F1
#
_entry.id   AF-A0A7X9I7V2-F1
#
_cell.length_a   1.000
_cell.length_b   1.000
_cell.length_c   1.000
_cell.angle_alpha   90.00
_cell.angle_beta   90.00
_cell.angle_gamma   90.00
#
_symmetry.space_group_name_H-M   'P 1'
#
loop_
_entity.id
_entity.type
_entity.pdbx_description
1 polymer ?
#
loop_
_entity_poly.entity_id
_entity_poly.type
_entity_poly.pdbx_seq_one_letter_code
_entity_poly.pdbx_strand_id
1 'polypeptide(L)' 'VKGRGSDTGVPHFGTHTWPEINKSVLAMVDDQLVDEILDKVKKIDAINYEVGIRAFVWDILKSV' A
#
# COMPACT_ATOMS: atom_id res chain seq x y z
N VAL A 1 5.11 -7.18 6.50
CA VAL A 1 5.32 -8.00 5.28
C VAL A 1 6.76 -7.83 4.78
N LYS A 2 7.28 -8.70 3.92
CA LYS A 2 8.62 -8.53 3.31
C LYS A 2 8.44 -8.33 1.80
N GLY A 3 9.10 -7.34 1.24
CA GLY A 3 8.98 -6.99 -0.18
C GLY A 3 9.91 -5.85 -0.56
N ARG A 4 10.15 -5.69 -1.86
CA ARG A 4 10.92 -4.58 -2.43
C ARG A 4 10.38 -4.22 -3.80
N GLY A 5 10.54 -2.97 -4.19
CA GLY A 5 10.30 -2.58 -5.58
C GLY A 5 11.30 -3.27 -6.52
N SER A 6 10.90 -3.52 -7.76
CA SER A 6 11.74 -4.18 -8.76
C SER A 6 12.78 -3.27 -9.39
N ASP A 7 12.58 -1.96 -9.36
CA ASP A 7 13.43 -0.97 -10.04
C ASP A 7 14.17 -0.08 -9.03
N THR A 8 13.46 0.80 -8.33
CA THR A 8 14.05 1.77 -7.38
C THR A 8 13.79 1.46 -5.91
N GLY A 9 13.08 0.37 -5.59
CA GLY A 9 12.59 0.12 -4.23
C GLY A 9 13.63 -0.50 -3.31
N VAL A 10 14.21 0.30 -2.41
CA VAL A 10 15.08 -0.22 -1.34
C VAL A 10 14.22 -0.99 -0.33
N PRO A 11 14.57 -2.23 0.04
CA PRO A 11 13.82 -2.96 1.04
C PRO A 11 14.03 -2.38 2.44
N HIS A 12 12.94 -2.03 3.12
CA HIS A 12 12.97 -1.53 4.49
C HIS A 12 12.95 -2.72 5.48
N PHE A 13 14.14 -3.21 5.80
CA PHE A 13 14.37 -4.38 6.66
C PHE A 13 14.52 -4.04 8.16
N GLY A 14 14.28 -2.80 8.56
CA GLY A 14 14.47 -2.37 9.95
C GLY A 14 15.93 -2.28 10.40
N THR A 15 16.88 -2.23 9.47
CA THR A 15 18.33 -2.07 9.75
C THR A 15 18.76 -0.60 9.85
N HIS A 16 17.85 0.34 9.61
CA HIS A 16 18.07 1.78 9.76
C HIS A 16 17.80 2.24 11.19
N THR A 17 18.39 3.37 11.60
CA THR A 17 18.16 3.98 12.93
C THR A 17 16.69 4.24 13.21
N TRP A 18 15.91 4.53 12.16
CA TRP A 18 14.45 4.47 12.18
C TRP A 18 13.99 3.20 11.46
N PRO A 19 13.41 2.21 12.16
CA PRO A 19 13.05 0.94 11.56
C PRO A 19 11.79 1.11 10.71
N GLU A 20 11.99 1.56 9.48
CA GLU A 20 10.97 1.46 8.46
C GLU A 20 10.75 -0.04 8.17
N ILE A 21 9.51 -0.48 8.31
CA ILE A 21 9.10 -1.86 8.08
C ILE A 21 7.86 -1.83 7.21
N ASN A 22 7.88 -2.59 6.11
CA ASN A 22 6.75 -2.68 5.20
C ASN A 22 5.49 -3.18 5.91
N LYS A 23 4.41 -2.41 5.81
CA LYS A 23 3.07 -2.73 6.34
C LYS A 23 2.10 -3.04 5.20
N SER A 24 1.08 -3.83 5.51
CA SER A 24 -0.02 -4.15 4.59
C SER A 24 -1.33 -4.01 5.33
N VAL A 25 -2.33 -3.44 4.67
CA VAL A 25 -3.70 -3.33 5.16
C VAL A 25 -4.61 -3.97 4.13
N LEU A 26 -5.54 -4.81 4.59
CA LEU A 26 -6.62 -5.36 3.77
C LEU A 26 -7.93 -4.82 4.34
N ALA A 27 -8.78 -4.28 3.46
CA ALA A 27 -10.08 -3.75 3.84
C ALA A 27 -11.12 -4.17 2.79
N MET A 28 -12.29 -4.60 3.28
CA MET A 28 -13.46 -4.87 2.46
C MET A 28 -14.38 -3.65 2.59
N VAL A 29 -14.75 -3.07 1.46
CA VAL A 29 -15.50 -1.80 1.39
C VAL A 29 -16.56 -1.90 0.31
N ASP A 30 -17.58 -1.04 0.37
CA ASP A 30 -18.57 -0.92 -0.70
C ASP A 30 -17.93 -0.41 -2.00
N ASP A 31 -18.44 -0.88 -3.15
CA ASP A 31 -17.93 -0.55 -4.49
C ASP A 31 -17.80 0.96 -4.73
N GLN A 32 -18.73 1.75 -4.18
CA GLN A 32 -18.76 3.20 -4.34
C GLN A 32 -17.58 3.91 -3.65
N LEU A 33 -16.94 3.27 -2.65
CA LEU A 33 -15.82 3.83 -1.91
C LEU A 33 -14.46 3.54 -2.57
N VAL A 34 -14.42 2.62 -3.53
CA VAL A 34 -13.17 2.13 -4.14
C VAL A 34 -12.38 3.29 -4.76
N ASP A 35 -13.02 4.10 -5.61
CA ASP A 35 -12.35 5.20 -6.31
C ASP A 35 -11.85 6.28 -5.34
N GLU A 36 -12.64 6.62 -4.31
CA GLU A 36 -12.24 7.61 -3.31
C GLU A 36 -11.03 7.14 -2.51
N ILE A 37 -10.99 5.86 -2.12
CA ILE A 37 -9.87 5.27 -1.38
C ILE A 37 -8.61 5.25 -2.25
N LEU A 38 -8.72 4.83 -3.51
CA LEU A 38 -7.59 4.81 -4.43
C LEU A 38 -7.00 6.20 -4.67
N ASP A 39 -7.85 7.23 -4.83
CA ASP A 39 -7.40 8.62 -4.97
C ASP A 39 -6.67 9.12 -3.72
N LYS A 40 -7.18 8.79 -2.53
CA LYS A 40 -6.51 9.13 -1.26
C LYS A 40 -5.17 8.42 -1.12
N VAL A 41 -5.07 7.14 -1.44
CA VAL A 41 -3.79 6.40 -1.41
C VAL A 41 -2.78 7.04 -2.38
N LYS A 42 -3.22 7.40 -3.59
CA LYS A 42 -2.38 8.08 -4.58
C LYS A 42 -1.87 9.44 -4.08
N LYS A 43 -2.73 10.21 -3.39
CA LYS A 43 -2.32 11.47 -2.75
C LYS A 43 -1.27 11.26 -1.66
N ILE A 44 -1.41 10.21 -0.85
CA ILE A 44 -0.42 9.87 0.20
C ILE A 44 0.92 9.47 -0.43
N ASP A 45 0.90 8.63 -1.48
CA ASP A 45 2.11 8.22 -2.21
C ASP A 45 2.83 9.43 -2.82
N ALA A 46 2.08 10.41 -3.33
CA ALA A 46 2.64 11.63 -3.90
C ALA A 46 3.32 12.56 -2.86
N ILE A 47 3.00 12.44 -1.57
CA ILE A 47 3.66 13.21 -0.50
C ILE A 47 5.07 12.69 -0.24
N ASN A 48 5.26 11.37 -0.28
CA ASN A 48 6.57 10.77 -0.10
C ASN A 48 6.74 9.55 -1.03
N TYR A 49 7.27 9.82 -2.21
CA TYR A 49 7.48 8.82 -3.25
C TYR A 49 8.48 7.73 -2.84
N GLU A 50 9.41 8.02 -1.90
CA GLU A 50 10.40 7.05 -1.43
C GLU A 50 9.77 5.92 -0.61
N VAL A 51 8.60 6.15 0.00
CA VAL A 51 7.86 5.10 0.71
C VAL A 51 7.25 4.09 -0.27
N GLY A 52 6.83 4.55 -1.46
CA GLY A 52 6.36 3.70 -2.56
C GLY A 52 5.13 2.87 -2.21
N ILE A 53 4.04 3.52 -1.79
CA ILE A 53 2.80 2.85 -1.40
C ILE A 53 2.06 2.34 -2.64
N ARG A 54 1.50 1.14 -2.54
CA ARG A 54 0.69 0.51 -3.60
C ARG A 54 -0.63 0.00 -3.04
N ALA A 55 -1.70 0.17 -3.81
CA ALA A 55 -3.02 -0.36 -3.53
C ALA A 55 -3.51 -1.19 -4.71
N PHE A 56 -4.28 -2.24 -4.40
CA PHE A 56 -4.85 -3.17 -5.36
C PHE A 56 -6.31 -3.41 -4.97
N VAL A 57 -7.16 -3.60 -5.98
CA VAL A 57 -8.57 -3.93 -5.80
C VAL A 57 -8.80 -5.36 -6.27
N TRP A 58 -9.55 -6.12 -5.49
CA TRP A 58 -9.97 -7.47 -5.83
C TRP A 58 -11.48 -7.60 -5.58
N ASP A 59 -12.19 -8.19 -6.55
CA ASP A 59 -13.62 -8.44 -6.41
C ASP A 59 -13.89 -9.58 -5.43
N ILE A 60 -14.81 -9.34 -4.50
CA ILE A 60 -15.30 -10.37 -3.58
C ILE A 60 -16.60 -10.94 -4.15
N LEU A 61 -16.50 -12.07 -4.84
CA LEU A 61 -17.65 -12.67 -5.51
C LEU A 61 -18.63 -13.34 -4.54
N LYS A 62 -18.15 -13.82 -3.39
CA LYS A 62 -18.92 -14.49 -2.34
C LYS A 62 -18.23 -14.30 -0.98
N SER A 63 -19.01 -14.08 0.07
CA SER A 63 -18.58 -14.06 1.48
C SER A 63 -19.66 -14.66 2.37
N VAL A 64 -19.29 -15.16 3.56
CA VAL A 64 -20.20 -15.67 4.60
C VAL A 64 -20.26 -14.67 5.74
#